data_AF-A0A9N9T2A3-F1
#
_entry.id   AF-A0A9N9T2A3-F1
#
_cell.length_a   1.000
_cell.length_b   1.000
_cell.length_c   1.000
_cell.angle_alpha   90.00
_cell.angle_beta   90.00
_cell.angle_gamma   90.00
#
_symmetry.space_group_name_H-M   'P 1'
#
loop_
_entity.id
_entity.type
_entity.pdbx_description
1 polymer ?
#
loop_
_entity_poly.entity_id
_entity_poly.type
_entity_poly.pdbx_seq_one_letter_code
_entity_poly.pdbx_strand_id
1 'polypeptide(L)'
;MNLDWLYNFTGPTHVIFYEQLVDNVEHTLRSVIEFIDIPLNKELFDCAIERKEGIYRRKKRVLTFDPYTEKMKIMIKDVQKKVFDAIYNFAAPADSR
;
A
#
# COMPACT_ATOMS: atom_id res chain seq x y z
N MET A 1 0.97 -15.63 12.67
CA MET A 1 1.48 -15.71 11.28
C MET A 1 1.28 -14.33 10.64
N ASN A 2 2.22 -13.78 9.85
CA ASN A 2 2.09 -12.40 9.33
C ASN A 2 0.95 -12.18 8.31
N LEU A 3 0.29 -13.25 7.85
CA LEU A 3 -0.85 -13.22 6.92
C LEU A 3 -2.18 -13.61 7.59
N ASP A 4 -2.22 -13.63 8.92
CA ASP A 4 -3.44 -14.02 9.66
C ASP A 4 -4.64 -13.15 9.29
N TRP A 5 -4.41 -11.84 9.14
CA TRP A 5 -5.42 -10.87 8.70
C TRP A 5 -5.96 -11.16 7.30
N LEU A 6 -5.17 -11.76 6.42
CA LEU A 6 -5.59 -12.07 5.05
C LEU A 6 -6.50 -13.29 5.02
N TYR A 7 -6.19 -14.31 5.83
CA TYR A 7 -6.92 -15.59 5.81
C TYR A 7 -8.12 -15.64 6.75
N ASN A 8 -8.06 -14.94 7.89
CA ASN A 8 -9.08 -15.05 8.94
C ASN A 8 -10.10 -13.92 8.91
N PHE A 9 -9.82 -12.81 8.22
CA PHE A 9 -10.78 -11.72 8.11
C PHE A 9 -11.81 -12.04 7.00
N THR A 10 -13.08 -12.06 7.37
CA THR A 10 -14.17 -12.45 6.46
C THR A 10 -14.87 -11.26 5.79
N GLY A 11 -14.46 -10.03 6.11
CA GLY A 11 -15.06 -8.82 5.54
C GLY A 11 -14.43 -8.43 4.20
N PRO A 12 -15.05 -7.47 3.48
CA PRO A 12 -14.42 -6.84 2.32
C PRO A 12 -13.06 -6.27 2.71
N THR A 13 -12.03 -6.53 1.90
CA THR A 13 -10.66 -6.11 2.19
C THR A 13 -10.08 -5.41 0.97
N HIS A 14 -9.66 -4.16 1.14
CA HIS A 14 -8.96 -3.40 0.10
C HIS A 14 -7.47 -3.32 0.44
N VAL A 15 -6.64 -3.95 -0.38
CA VAL A 15 -5.19 -4.02 -0.17
C VAL A 15 -4.49 -3.02 -1.09
N ILE A 16 -3.64 -2.17 -0.52
CA ILE A 16 -2.90 -1.13 -1.24
C ILE A 16 -1.41 -1.31 -0.99
N PHE A 17 -0.63 -1.38 -2.05
CA PHE A 17 0.82 -1.38 -1.92
C PHE A 17 1.33 0.03 -1.67
N TYR A 18 2.36 0.15 -0.82
CA TYR A 18 2.96 1.44 -0.50
C TYR A 18 3.49 2.16 -1.75
N GLU A 19 4.04 1.39 -2.70
CA GLU A 19 4.54 1.89 -3.98
C GLU A 19 3.41 2.52 -4.80
N GLN A 20 2.24 1.86 -4.90
CA GLN A 20 1.07 2.41 -5.59
C GLN A 20 0.59 3.72 -4.96
N LEU A 21 0.56 3.77 -3.62
CA LEU A 21 0.19 4.96 -2.89
C LEU A 21 1.15 6.12 -3.17
N VAL A 22 2.46 5.87 -3.20
CA VAL A 22 3.46 6.91 -3.45
C VAL A 22 3.46 7.37 -4.91
N ASP A 23 3.33 6.45 -5.86
CA ASP A 23 3.39 6.73 -7.29
C ASP A 23 2.14 7.47 -7.77
N ASN A 24 0.96 7.11 -7.24
CA ASN A 24 -0.31 7.73 -7.60
C ASN A 24 -1.25 7.87 -6.40
N VAL A 25 -0.94 8.85 -5.54
CA VAL A 25 -1.73 9.18 -4.34
C VAL A 25 -3.18 9.48 -4.69
N GLU A 26 -3.43 10.23 -5.77
CA GLU A 26 -4.79 10.67 -6.12
C GLU A 26 -5.70 9.50 -6.44
N HIS A 27 -5.28 8.64 -7.38
CA HIS A 27 -6.06 7.47 -7.77
C HIS A 27 -6.25 6.51 -6.60
N THR A 28 -5.17 6.27 -5.84
CA THR A 28 -5.21 5.39 -4.67
C THR A 28 -6.20 5.90 -3.63
N LEU A 29 -6.19 7.21 -3.32
CA LEU A 29 -7.10 7.81 -2.36
C LEU A 29 -8.55 7.75 -2.83
N ARG A 30 -8.82 7.96 -4.13
CA ARG A 30 -10.18 7.77 -4.70
C ARG A 30 -10.67 6.34 -4.49
N SER A 31 -9.85 5.34 -4.80
CA SER A 31 -10.21 3.93 -4.60
C SER A 31 -10.56 3.59 -3.14
N VAL A 32 -9.89 4.24 -2.18
CA VAL A 32 -10.18 4.07 -0.74
C VAL A 32 -11.53 4.68 -0.37
N ILE A 33 -11.80 5.89 -0.85
CA ILE A 33 -13.08 6.60 -0.60
C ILE A 33 -14.25 5.80 -1.18
N GLU A 34 -14.08 5.25 -2.39
CA GLU A 34 -15.04 4.36 -3.05
C GLU A 34 -15.24 3.06 -2.25
N PHE A 35 -14.16 2.44 -1.77
CA PHE A 35 -14.25 1.22 -0.97
C PHE A 35 -14.98 1.42 0.37
N ILE A 36 -14.80 2.57 1.02
CA ILE A 36 -15.48 2.92 2.28
C ILE A 36 -16.93 3.37 2.02
N ASP A 37 -17.31 3.58 0.75
CA ASP A 37 -18.63 4.02 0.30
C ASP A 37 -19.06 5.35 0.94
N ILE A 38 -18.15 6.33 0.93
CA ILE A 38 -18.41 7.70 1.40
C ILE A 38 -18.47 8.68 0.23
N PRO A 39 -19.37 9.68 0.27
CA PRO A 39 -19.45 10.67 -0.79
C PRO A 39 -18.17 11.50 -0.88
N LEU A 40 -17.64 11.63 -2.10
CA LEU A 40 -16.43 12.41 -2.35
C LEU A 40 -16.72 13.91 -2.21
N ASN A 41 -16.17 14.53 -1.18
CA ASN A 41 -16.10 15.99 -1.09
C ASN A 41 -14.85 16.48 -1.85
N LYS A 42 -15.08 17.16 -2.98
CA LYS A 42 -14.01 17.65 -3.86
C LYS A 42 -13.04 18.61 -3.16
N GLU A 43 -13.53 19.55 -2.36
CA GLU A 43 -12.68 20.54 -1.68
C GLU A 43 -11.74 19.88 -0.67
N LEU A 44 -12.26 18.93 0.11
CA LEU A 44 -11.46 18.18 1.07
C LEU A 44 -10.46 17.25 0.38
N PHE A 45 -10.88 16.63 -0.73
CA PHE A 45 -10.02 15.78 -1.53
C PHE A 45 -8.86 16.56 -2.14
N ASP A 46 -9.15 17.69 -2.80
CA ASP A 46 -8.14 18.55 -3.42
C ASP A 46 -7.14 19.07 -2.37
N CYS A 47 -7.63 19.47 -1.18
CA CYS A 47 -6.77 19.86 -0.05
C CYS A 47 -5.84 18.72 0.42
N ALA A 48 -6.34 17.48 0.47
CA ALA A 48 -5.53 16.32 0.84
C ALA A 48 -4.43 16.02 -0.20
N ILE A 49 -4.76 16.15 -1.50
CA ILE A 49 -3.80 15.95 -2.60
C ILE A 49 -2.73 17.05 -2.61
N GLU A 50 -3.13 18.31 -2.42
CA GLU A 50 -2.20 19.44 -2.32
C GLU A 50 -1.21 19.25 -1.16
N ARG A 51 -1.67 18.66 -0.06
CA ARG A 51 -0.88 18.43 1.16
C ARG A 51 -0.29 17.01 1.29
N LYS A 52 -0.19 16.26 0.20
CA LYS A 52 0.32 14.87 0.19
C LYS A 52 1.75 14.70 0.77
N GLU A 53 2.55 15.76 0.75
CA GLU A 53 3.91 15.79 1.28
C GLU A 53 4.00 16.26 2.75
N GLY A 54 2.86 16.46 3.42
CA GLY A 54 2.70 17.24 4.65
C GLY A 54 3.57 16.88 5.86
N ILE A 55 3.39 17.65 6.94
CA ILE A 55 4.22 17.71 8.16
C ILE A 55 4.50 16.37 8.87
N TYR A 56 3.73 15.32 8.58
CA TYR A 56 3.86 14.00 9.19
C TYR A 56 4.76 13.04 8.40
N ARG A 57 5.26 13.43 7.22
CA ARG A 57 6.22 12.60 6.49
C ARG A 57 7.53 12.51 7.29
N ARG A 58 7.85 11.30 7.78
CA ARG A 58 9.10 11.05 8.48
C ARG A 58 10.26 11.48 7.58
N LYS A 59 11.10 12.41 8.06
CA LYS A 59 12.32 12.82 7.32
C LYS A 59 13.08 11.57 6.91
N LYS A 60 13.30 11.39 5.61
CA LYS A 60 14.15 10.32 5.08
C LYS A 60 15.55 10.53 5.65
N ARG A 61 15.92 9.75 6.66
CA ARG A 61 17.32 9.65 7.06
C ARG A 61 18.00 8.86 5.95
N VAL A 62 18.89 9.52 5.21
CA VAL A 62 19.74 8.82 4.25
C VAL A 62 20.60 7.87 5.07
N LEU A 63 20.23 6.58 5.05
CA LEU A 63 21.09 5.53 5.56
C LEU A 63 22.21 5.38 4.54
N THR A 64 23.42 5.79 4.91
CA THR A 64 24.61 5.71 4.06
C THR A 64 25.16 4.28 3.95
N PHE A 65 24.58 3.33 4.67
CA PHE A 65 24.98 1.93 4.66
C PHE A 65 23.78 1.02 4.40
N ASP A 66 24.03 -0.06 3.67
CA ASP A 66 23.09 -1.15 3.47
C ASP A 66 23.27 -2.18 4.60
N PRO A 67 22.27 -2.38 5.47
CA PRO A 67 22.38 -3.32 6.58
C PRO A 67 22.28 -4.80 6.14
N TYR A 68 21.97 -5.09 4.88
CA TYR A 68 21.67 -6.43 4.41
C TYR A 68 22.77 -7.02 3.53
N THR A 69 23.20 -8.24 3.86
CA THR A 69 24.03 -9.05 2.96
C THR A 69 23.23 -9.54 1.76
N GLU A 70 23.90 -9.91 0.66
CA GLU A 70 23.22 -10.40 -0.53
C GLU A 70 22.35 -11.64 -0.25
N LYS A 71 22.84 -12.55 0.61
CA LYS A 71 22.08 -13.71 1.08
C LYS A 71 20.79 -13.30 1.79
N MET A 72 20.84 -12.27 2.65
CA MET A 72 19.66 -11.76 3.34
C MET A 72 18.67 -11.12 2.37
N LYS A 73 19.14 -10.38 1.37
CA LYS A 73 18.28 -9.80 0.32
C LYS A 73 17.53 -10.87 -0.46
N ILE A 74 18.20 -11.98 -0.81
CA ILE A 74 17.58 -13.12 -1.48
C ILE A 74 16.48 -13.72 -0.60
N MET A 75 16.74 -13.90 0.71
CA MET A 75 15.74 -14.41 1.65
C MET A 75 14.53 -13.48 1.77
N ILE A 76 14.76 -12.16 1.86
CA ILE A 76 13.68 -11.16 1.91
C ILE A 76 12.82 -11.24 0.64
N LYS A 77 13.45 -11.32 -0.54
CA LYS A 77 12.75 -11.44 -1.83
C LYS A 77 11.89 -12.71 -1.90
N ASP A 78 12.38 -13.84 -1.40
CA ASP A 78 11.61 -15.09 -1.38
C ASP A 78 10.35 -14.98 -0.49
N VAL A 79 10.50 -14.39 0.70
CA VAL A 79 9.36 -14.16 1.61
C VAL A 79 8.38 -13.15 1.01
N GLN A 80 8.88 -12.07 0.44
CA GLN A 80 8.06 -11.04 -0.22
C GLN A 80 7.23 -11.65 -1.35
N LYS A 81 7.84 -12.50 -2.18
CA LYS A 81 7.14 -13.20 -3.26
C LYS A 81 5.98 -14.04 -2.73
N LYS A 82 6.19 -14.83 -1.66
CA LYS A 82 5.13 -15.64 -1.05
C LYS A 82 3.95 -14.79 -0.55
N VAL A 83 4.24 -13.63 0.04
CA VAL A 83 3.20 -12.69 0.48
C VAL A 83 2.44 -12.11 -0.70
N PHE A 84 3.15 -11.70 -1.75
CA PHE A 84 2.52 -11.12 -2.93
C PHE A 84 1.67 -12.15 -3.68
N ASP A 85 2.18 -13.37 -3.86
CA ASP A 85 1.42 -14.46 -4.46
C ASP A 85 0.14 -14.76 -3.64
N ALA A 86 0.22 -14.77 -2.31
CA ALA A 86 -0.95 -14.92 -1.45
C ALA A 86 -1.96 -13.78 -1.63
N ILE A 87 -1.51 -12.53 -1.65
CA ILE A 87 -2.38 -11.37 -1.85
C ILE A 87 -3.03 -11.43 -3.24
N TYR A 88 -2.29 -11.67 -4.32
CA TYR A 88 -2.85 -11.72 -5.67
C TYR A 88 -3.85 -12.86 -5.88
N ASN A 89 -3.64 -14.01 -5.22
CA ASN A 89 -4.58 -15.13 -5.27
C ASN A 89 -5.87 -14.83 -4.50
N PHE A 90 -5.80 -14.01 -3.44
CA PHE A 90 -6.92 -13.72 -2.55
C PHE A 90 -7.71 -12.46 -2.98
N ALA A 91 -6.96 -11.44 -3.40
CA ALA A 91 -7.43 -10.17 -3.90
C ALA A 91 -6.91 -10.05 -5.34
N ALA A 92 -7.66 -10.58 -6.31
CA ALA A 92 -7.48 -10.14 -7.67
C ALA A 92 -7.59 -8.60 -7.67
N PRO A 93 -6.58 -7.85 -8.15
CA PRO A 93 -6.70 -6.40 -8.18
C PRO A 93 -7.95 -6.07 -9.00
N ALA A 94 -8.77 -5.15 -8.49
CA ALA A 94 -9.84 -4.57 -9.29
C ALA A 94 -9.22 -4.16 -10.63
N ASP A 95 -9.75 -4.75 -11.71
CA ASP A 95 -9.27 -4.58 -13.07
C ASP A 95 -8.92 -3.12 -13.32
N SER A 96 -7.67 -2.87 -13.73
CA SER A 96 -7.28 -1.63 -14.40
C SER A 96 -8.00 -1.59 -15.76
N ARG A 97 -9.22 -1.06 -15.79
CA ARG A 97 -9.91 -0.62 -17.00
C ARG A 97 -10.24 0.85 -16.92
#